data_AF-A0A7C8CQE2-F1
#
_entry.id   AF-A0A7C8CQE2-F1
#
_cell.length_a   1.000
_cell.length_b   1.000
_cell.length_c   1.000
_cell.angle_alpha   90.00
_cell.angle_beta   90.00
_cell.angle_gamma   90.00
#
_symmetry.space_group_name_H-M   'P 1'
#
loop_
_entity.id
_entity.type
_entity.pdbx_description
1 polymer ?
#
loop_
_entity_poly.entity_id
_entity_poly.type
_entity_poly.pdbx_seq_one_letter_code
_entity_poly.pdbx_strand_id
1 'polypeptide(L)'
;MSLLDGFIYKIAELPWEIQAVHALNYKTFVDEIPQHEPNTEKVLTDKFHDQNTYIICVDEPQQNLAGMIAFRDQRPFSLDEKLKDLDSYLPQNRSLCEIRLLSVAEEFRYTRVAQGLIAQLVQHATDCGYDMAVISGTVRQIKLYEFLGFVPFGPVVGSGGAKYQPMYLTVEAYTDLKTRSSSFSRGSEELTNDDRLAFNFLPGPVEFSQHVLDAYNEPSCSHRGPEFAKDFQETCRWLCQMSNAARVQLLMGPGTMANDAIAAQLGLLDQTGLILISGEFGRRLVSHANGARLSFETFEIPEGRAFERKDLQQALDRFPDVSWVWGAHCETSTGVLNDISVYQEVCRDRGVLLCLDCISSLGTVPVNLAGVYLASGTSGKGMASIAGVAMVFHHHDLVPAPERIPCALDLGLYQQNQGIPFTIQSNLVHALLAALRLHEWDSRFEDVRRWSRSIRQQLHEIDVPTLAADSCAMPSVVTLALPRSHSSEEIGDQLKDRGVLVSYQSGYLLERNWIQACRLGAESKPPEKLVRLLKKMIQPSLSLEH
;
A
#
# COMPACT_ATOMS: atom_id res chain seq x y z
N MET A 1 -29.12 -21.31 8.57
CA MET A 1 -27.97 -20.45 8.92
C MET A 1 -26.90 -21.37 9.43
N SER A 2 -25.72 -21.35 8.82
CA SER A 2 -24.60 -22.17 9.28
C SER A 2 -24.21 -21.70 10.69
N LEU A 3 -23.72 -22.63 11.52
CA LEU A 3 -23.23 -22.35 12.88
C LEU A 3 -22.07 -21.32 12.92
N LEU A 4 -21.53 -20.92 11.76
CA LEU A 4 -20.43 -19.96 11.61
C LEU A 4 -20.81 -18.72 10.78
N ASP A 5 -22.09 -18.54 10.42
CA ASP A 5 -22.53 -17.33 9.70
C ASP A 5 -22.29 -16.11 10.59
N GLY A 6 -21.42 -15.18 10.15
CA GLY A 6 -21.07 -13.96 10.89
C GLY A 6 -19.73 -14.00 11.65
N PHE A 7 -19.05 -15.15 11.71
CA PHE A 7 -17.71 -15.24 12.27
C PHE A 7 -16.64 -14.78 11.28
N ILE A 8 -15.70 -13.96 11.75
CA ILE A 8 -14.54 -13.48 11.00
C ILE A 8 -13.25 -13.94 11.66
N TYR A 9 -12.18 -14.03 10.87
CA TYR A 9 -10.83 -14.27 11.39
C TYR A 9 -9.99 -13.00 11.30
N LYS A 10 -9.29 -12.64 12.37
CA LYS A 10 -8.48 -11.42 12.46
C LYS A 10 -7.39 -11.55 13.51
N ILE A 11 -6.49 -10.57 13.57
CA ILE A 11 -5.60 -10.38 14.73
C ILE A 11 -6.39 -9.68 15.84
N ALA A 12 -6.20 -10.10 17.09
CA ALA A 12 -6.80 -9.45 18.24
C ALA A 12 -6.10 -8.10 18.51
N GLU A 13 -6.88 -7.03 18.54
CA GLU A 13 -6.42 -5.65 18.72
C GLU A 13 -7.18 -4.93 19.84
N LEU A 14 -8.42 -5.34 20.11
CA LEU A 14 -9.30 -4.69 21.07
C LEU A 14 -9.11 -5.28 22.48
N PRO A 15 -9.21 -4.47 23.55
CA PRO A 15 -9.03 -4.95 24.92
C PRO A 15 -9.92 -6.13 25.31
N TRP A 16 -11.18 -6.16 24.84
CA TRP A 16 -12.11 -7.24 25.14
C TRP A 16 -11.75 -8.55 24.42
N GLU A 17 -11.13 -8.48 23.23
CA GLU A 17 -10.66 -9.66 22.49
C GLU A 17 -9.52 -10.34 23.25
N ILE A 18 -8.60 -9.54 23.79
CA ILE A 18 -7.49 -10.03 24.62
C ILE A 18 -8.00 -10.65 25.93
N GLN A 19 -8.98 -10.02 26.58
CA GLN A 19 -9.62 -10.59 27.77
C GLN A 19 -10.33 -11.92 27.47
N ALA A 20 -11.07 -11.99 26.35
CA ALA A 20 -11.73 -13.21 25.91
C ALA A 20 -10.72 -14.33 25.60
N VAL A 21 -9.57 -13.99 25.02
CA VAL A 21 -8.45 -14.91 24.79
C VAL A 21 -7.94 -15.49 26.10
N HIS A 22 -7.72 -14.67 27.14
CA HIS A 22 -7.25 -15.16 28.44
C HIS A 22 -8.29 -16.05 29.14
N ALA A 23 -9.58 -15.72 29.03
CA ALA A 23 -10.66 -16.54 29.58
C ALA A 23 -10.77 -17.90 28.86
N LEU A 24 -10.66 -17.91 27.52
CA LEU A 24 -10.69 -19.14 26.74
C LEU A 24 -9.47 -20.05 27.02
N ASN A 25 -8.30 -19.45 27.22
CA ASN A 25 -7.11 -20.18 27.66
C ASN A 25 -7.31 -20.80 29.05
N TYR A 26 -7.93 -20.09 30.00
CA TYR A 26 -8.22 -20.63 31.32
C TYR A 26 -9.11 -21.87 31.22
N LYS A 27 -10.23 -21.77 30.49
CA LYS A 27 -11.14 -22.90 30.26
C LYS A 27 -10.39 -24.10 29.66
N THR A 28 -9.52 -23.86 28.69
CA THR A 28 -8.80 -24.93 27.98
C THR A 28 -7.67 -25.58 28.80
N PHE A 29 -6.84 -24.78 29.48
CA PHE A 29 -5.59 -25.26 30.10
C PHE A 29 -5.61 -25.29 31.65
N VAL A 30 -6.75 -24.96 32.26
CA VAL A 30 -6.99 -25.12 33.69
C VAL A 30 -8.14 -26.09 33.91
N ASP A 31 -9.32 -25.79 33.35
CA ASP A 31 -10.52 -26.58 33.60
C ASP A 31 -10.50 -27.93 32.86
N GLU A 32 -10.10 -27.93 31.59
CA GLU A 32 -10.17 -29.13 30.74
C GLU A 32 -8.87 -29.95 30.69
N ILE A 33 -7.74 -29.26 30.53
CA ILE A 33 -6.42 -29.87 30.55
C ILE A 33 -5.68 -29.28 31.75
N PRO A 34 -5.68 -29.92 32.93
CA PRO A 34 -5.17 -29.32 34.16
C PRO A 34 -3.63 -29.21 34.13
N GLN A 35 -3.13 -28.18 33.44
CA GLN A 35 -1.72 -27.84 33.30
C GLN A 35 -1.30 -26.73 34.26
N HIS A 36 -2.26 -25.88 34.65
CA HIS A 36 -2.06 -24.77 35.56
C HIS A 36 -3.04 -24.87 36.74
N GLU A 37 -2.67 -24.25 37.86
CA GLU A 37 -3.51 -24.22 39.06
C GLU A 37 -4.73 -23.29 38.88
N PRO A 38 -5.90 -23.65 39.42
CA PRO A 38 -7.08 -22.79 39.39
C PRO A 38 -6.87 -21.46 40.10
N ASN A 39 -7.49 -20.40 39.58
CA ASN A 39 -7.53 -19.09 40.22
C ASN A 39 -8.97 -18.54 40.27
N THR A 40 -9.21 -17.58 41.16
CA THR A 40 -10.55 -17.01 41.40
C THR A 40 -11.06 -16.12 40.27
N GLU A 41 -10.16 -15.58 39.46
CA GLU A 41 -10.49 -14.66 38.36
C GLU A 41 -10.89 -15.39 37.08
N LYS A 42 -10.59 -16.69 36.97
CA LYS A 42 -10.80 -17.53 35.78
C LYS A 42 -10.13 -16.97 34.52
N VAL A 43 -8.92 -16.43 34.70
CA VAL A 43 -8.10 -15.83 33.64
C VAL A 43 -6.77 -16.56 33.58
N LEU A 44 -6.32 -16.92 32.37
CA LEU A 44 -5.00 -17.48 32.15
C LEU A 44 -4.27 -16.68 31.07
N THR A 45 -3.29 -15.90 31.52
CA THR A 45 -2.36 -15.17 30.66
C THR A 45 -1.16 -16.05 30.33
N ASP A 46 -0.82 -16.20 29.05
CA ASP A 46 0.37 -16.96 28.66
C ASP A 46 1.65 -16.25 29.14
N LYS A 47 2.67 -17.03 29.51
CA LYS A 47 3.95 -16.48 29.97
C LYS A 47 4.63 -15.57 28.95
N PHE A 48 4.31 -15.71 27.66
CA PHE A 48 4.83 -14.89 26.57
C PHE A 48 3.77 -13.94 26.00
N HIS A 49 2.74 -13.57 26.77
CA HIS A 49 1.65 -12.72 26.30
C HIS A 49 2.13 -11.48 25.53
N ASP A 50 3.10 -10.75 26.09
CA ASP A 50 3.64 -9.52 25.49
C ASP A 50 4.43 -9.74 24.18
N GLN A 51 4.72 -11.01 23.84
CA GLN A 51 5.44 -11.41 22.62
C GLN A 51 4.53 -12.19 21.65
N ASN A 52 3.30 -12.51 22.06
CA ASN A 52 2.38 -13.31 21.26
C ASN A 52 1.51 -12.40 20.39
N THR A 53 1.40 -12.73 19.11
CA THR A 53 0.31 -12.27 18.26
C THR A 53 -0.84 -13.27 18.37
N TYR A 54 -2.03 -12.81 18.74
CA TYR A 54 -3.22 -13.66 18.81
C TYR A 54 -4.05 -13.52 17.54
N ILE A 55 -4.20 -14.61 16.80
CA ILE A 55 -5.14 -14.71 15.69
C ILE A 55 -6.41 -15.35 16.24
N ILE A 56 -7.55 -14.70 16.02
CA ILE A 56 -8.84 -15.05 16.62
C ILE A 56 -9.90 -15.33 15.55
N CYS A 57 -10.88 -16.15 15.92
CA CYS A 57 -12.13 -16.35 15.19
C CYS A 57 -13.28 -15.84 16.07
N VAL A 58 -13.98 -14.82 15.60
CA VAL A 58 -14.87 -14.01 16.44
C VAL A 58 -16.12 -13.56 15.69
N ASP A 59 -17.25 -13.52 16.39
CA ASP A 59 -18.46 -12.80 16.00
C ASP A 59 -18.43 -11.45 16.76
N GLU A 60 -17.99 -10.40 16.06
CA GLU A 60 -17.83 -9.06 16.65
C GLU A 60 -19.15 -8.46 17.16
N PRO A 61 -20.28 -8.49 16.41
CA PRO A 61 -21.57 -8.00 16.90
C PRO A 61 -22.01 -8.63 18.23
N GLN A 62 -21.69 -9.91 18.44
CA GLN A 62 -22.05 -10.64 19.67
C GLN A 62 -20.92 -10.69 20.71
N GLN A 63 -19.77 -10.09 20.43
CA GLN A 63 -18.54 -10.20 21.24
C GLN A 63 -18.21 -11.65 21.64
N ASN A 64 -18.38 -12.57 20.69
CA ASN A 64 -18.25 -14.00 20.94
C ASN A 64 -16.98 -14.57 20.29
N LEU A 65 -16.03 -15.04 21.10
CA LEU A 65 -14.79 -15.66 20.64
C LEU A 65 -14.98 -17.17 20.44
N ALA A 66 -14.97 -17.65 19.20
CA ALA A 66 -15.05 -19.08 18.88
C ALA A 66 -13.72 -19.82 19.03
N GLY A 67 -12.60 -19.15 18.81
CA GLY A 67 -11.28 -19.76 18.96
C GLY A 67 -10.13 -18.77 18.77
N MET A 68 -8.95 -19.21 19.16
CA MET A 68 -7.71 -18.44 19.07
C MET A 68 -6.52 -19.35 18.76
N ILE A 69 -5.51 -18.78 18.13
CA ILE A 69 -4.17 -19.37 17.96
C ILE A 69 -3.12 -18.29 18.25
N ALA A 70 -2.13 -18.64 19.07
CA ALA A 70 -1.05 -17.74 19.45
C ALA A 70 0.20 -18.01 18.61
N PHE A 71 0.63 -16.98 17.89
CA PHE A 71 1.84 -16.95 17.07
C PHE A 71 2.95 -16.21 17.83
N ARG A 72 4.17 -16.73 17.76
CA ARG A 72 5.35 -16.08 18.32
C ARG A 72 6.56 -16.36 17.44
N ASP A 73 7.44 -15.40 17.29
CA ASP A 73 8.59 -15.52 16.38
C ASP A 73 9.93 -15.15 17.01
N GLN A 74 9.94 -14.82 18.30
CA GLN A 74 11.14 -14.53 19.06
C GLN A 74 11.60 -15.76 19.84
N ARG A 75 12.87 -16.14 19.68
CA ARG A 75 13.53 -17.14 20.51
C ARG A 75 13.97 -16.56 21.86
N PRO A 76 14.08 -17.38 22.92
CA PRO A 76 13.87 -18.84 22.94
C PRO A 76 12.39 -19.23 22.88
N PHE A 77 12.07 -20.23 22.06
CA PHE A 77 10.77 -20.90 22.01
C PHE A 77 10.56 -21.82 23.21
N SER A 78 9.32 -22.22 23.46
CA SER A 78 9.02 -23.19 24.53
C SER A 78 9.67 -24.55 24.30
N LEU A 79 10.00 -24.89 23.05
CA LEU A 79 10.75 -26.10 22.72
C LEU A 79 12.27 -25.97 22.96
N ASP A 80 12.84 -24.76 22.89
CA ASP A 80 14.25 -24.52 23.24
C ASP A 80 14.51 -24.80 24.73
N GLU A 81 13.50 -24.63 25.58
CA GLU A 81 13.59 -24.99 27.01
C GLU A 81 13.45 -26.50 27.27
N LYS A 82 12.85 -27.24 26.32
CA LYS A 82 12.48 -28.66 26.50
C LYS A 82 13.43 -29.62 25.80
N LEU A 83 14.19 -29.15 24.81
CA LEU A 83 15.15 -29.92 24.04
C LEU A 83 16.54 -29.27 24.18
N LYS A 84 17.60 -30.09 24.27
CA LYS A 84 18.97 -29.58 24.44
C LYS A 84 19.49 -28.82 23.22
N ASP A 85 19.02 -29.17 22.02
CA ASP A 85 19.39 -28.55 20.75
C ASP A 85 18.23 -28.74 19.78
N LEU A 86 17.30 -27.78 19.74
CA LEU A 86 16.10 -27.83 18.90
C LEU A 86 16.47 -27.91 17.41
N ASP A 87 17.50 -27.18 16.99
CA ASP A 87 17.86 -27.03 15.58
C ASP A 87 18.44 -28.35 15.01
N SER A 88 19.07 -29.18 15.85
CA SER A 88 19.54 -30.52 15.44
C SER A 88 18.43 -31.46 14.95
N TYR A 89 17.18 -31.20 15.32
CA TYR A 89 16.03 -32.00 14.90
C TYR A 89 15.28 -31.46 13.68
N LEU A 90 15.59 -30.23 13.26
CA LEU A 90 14.83 -29.50 12.25
C LEU A 90 15.58 -29.48 10.91
N PRO A 91 14.84 -29.41 9.78
CA PRO A 91 15.46 -29.16 8.48
C PRO A 91 16.29 -27.87 8.49
N GLN A 92 17.50 -27.93 7.91
CA GLN A 92 18.42 -26.79 7.86
C GLN A 92 17.89 -25.65 6.98
N ASN A 93 18.36 -24.43 7.23
CA ASN A 93 18.06 -23.21 6.46
C ASN A 93 16.57 -22.81 6.44
N ARG A 94 15.86 -23.03 7.55
CA ARG A 94 14.45 -22.67 7.71
C ARG A 94 14.28 -21.45 8.61
N SER A 95 13.26 -20.65 8.32
CA SER A 95 12.83 -19.47 9.07
C SER A 95 11.68 -19.88 9.99
N LEU A 96 11.94 -19.93 11.29
CA LEU A 96 11.09 -20.60 12.27
C LEU A 96 10.21 -19.61 13.05
N CYS A 97 8.95 -20.00 13.24
CA CYS A 97 8.04 -19.42 14.23
C CYS A 97 7.49 -20.51 15.16
N GLU A 98 6.92 -20.12 16.29
CA GLU A 98 6.29 -21.00 17.27
C GLU A 98 4.77 -20.80 17.29
N ILE A 99 4.03 -21.91 17.26
CA ILE A 99 2.62 -21.97 17.62
C ILE A 99 2.55 -22.26 19.11
N ARG A 100 2.21 -21.23 19.89
CA ARG A 100 2.34 -21.28 21.34
C ARG A 100 1.13 -21.93 22.01
N LEU A 101 -0.07 -21.52 21.61
CA LEU A 101 -1.36 -22.00 22.12
C LEU A 101 -2.36 -22.08 20.96
N LEU A 102 -3.25 -23.08 21.03
CA LEU A 102 -4.40 -23.21 20.16
C LEU A 102 -5.58 -23.62 21.03
N SER A 103 -6.61 -22.78 21.10
CA SER A 103 -7.80 -23.00 21.92
C SER A 103 -9.05 -22.75 21.08
N VAL A 104 -9.97 -23.71 21.07
CA VAL A 104 -11.28 -23.59 20.39
C VAL A 104 -12.35 -23.88 21.43
N ALA A 105 -13.34 -22.99 21.54
CA ALA A 105 -14.44 -23.17 22.47
C ALA A 105 -15.23 -24.45 22.13
N GLU A 106 -15.72 -25.13 23.16
CA GLU A 106 -16.24 -26.51 23.13
C GLU A 106 -17.30 -26.72 22.05
N GLU A 107 -18.22 -25.78 21.94
CA GLU A 107 -19.31 -25.71 20.97
C GLU A 107 -18.85 -25.62 19.51
N PHE A 108 -17.61 -25.16 19.24
CA PHE A 108 -17.06 -24.98 17.89
C PHE A 108 -16.00 -26.01 17.50
N ARG A 109 -15.63 -26.95 18.38
CA ARG A 109 -14.52 -27.90 18.14
C ARG A 109 -14.72 -28.85 16.97
N TYR A 110 -15.97 -29.17 16.65
CA TYR A 110 -16.34 -30.03 15.53
C TYR A 110 -16.71 -29.25 14.26
N THR A 111 -16.38 -27.96 14.23
CA THR A 111 -16.59 -27.07 13.08
C THR A 111 -15.27 -26.78 12.36
N ARG A 112 -15.29 -25.86 11.38
CA ARG A 112 -14.10 -25.46 10.61
C ARG A 112 -13.23 -24.39 11.30
N VAL A 113 -13.54 -23.97 12.53
CA VAL A 113 -12.81 -22.90 13.24
C VAL A 113 -11.32 -23.18 13.36
N ALA A 114 -10.93 -24.38 13.80
CA ALA A 114 -9.50 -24.74 13.93
C ALA A 114 -8.76 -24.70 12.57
N GLN A 115 -9.43 -25.12 11.50
CA GLN A 115 -8.86 -25.11 10.15
C GLN A 115 -8.66 -23.68 9.65
N GLY A 116 -9.65 -22.80 9.89
CA GLY A 116 -9.55 -21.39 9.54
C GLY A 116 -8.47 -20.66 10.35
N LEU A 117 -8.35 -20.93 11.65
CA LEU A 117 -7.28 -20.38 12.49
C LEU A 117 -5.90 -20.80 11.99
N ILE A 118 -5.72 -22.06 11.60
CA ILE A 118 -4.44 -22.54 11.04
C ILE A 118 -4.18 -21.95 9.65
N ALA A 119 -5.21 -21.80 8.81
CA ALA A 119 -5.05 -21.13 7.52
C ALA A 119 -4.57 -19.68 7.69
N GLN A 120 -5.16 -18.96 8.64
CA GLN A 120 -4.79 -17.58 8.97
C GLN A 120 -3.41 -17.50 9.63
N LEU A 121 -3.06 -18.47 10.47
CA LEU A 121 -1.71 -18.59 11.02
C LEU A 121 -0.67 -18.81 9.91
N VAL A 122 -0.90 -19.76 8.99
CA VAL A 122 0.04 -20.03 7.90
C VAL A 122 0.19 -18.79 7.02
N GLN A 123 -0.91 -18.10 6.73
CA GLN A 123 -0.89 -16.83 6.01
C GLN A 123 -0.05 -15.78 6.75
N HIS A 124 -0.35 -15.53 8.04
CA HIS A 124 0.37 -14.57 8.87
C HIS A 124 1.86 -14.91 8.99
N ALA A 125 2.21 -16.18 9.24
CA ALA A 125 3.59 -16.65 9.33
C ALA A 125 4.33 -16.43 8.00
N THR A 126 3.68 -16.71 6.87
CA THR A 126 4.24 -16.50 5.52
C THR A 126 4.43 -15.00 5.23
N ASP A 127 3.46 -14.15 5.59
CA ASP A 127 3.57 -12.69 5.47
C ASP A 127 4.72 -12.15 6.32
N CYS A 128 4.87 -12.71 7.52
CA CYS A 128 6.00 -12.49 8.41
C CYS A 128 7.29 -13.21 7.98
N GLY A 129 7.33 -13.91 6.83
CA GLY A 129 8.54 -14.48 6.24
C GLY A 129 9.08 -15.73 6.95
N TYR A 130 8.22 -16.44 7.68
CA TYR A 130 8.50 -17.75 8.25
C TYR A 130 8.00 -18.84 7.31
N ASP A 131 8.82 -19.85 7.08
CA ASP A 131 8.50 -20.98 6.20
C ASP A 131 8.25 -22.29 6.99
N MET A 132 8.44 -22.24 8.31
CA MET A 132 8.21 -23.35 9.22
C MET A 132 7.68 -22.88 10.57
N ALA A 133 6.68 -23.59 11.09
CA ALA A 133 6.13 -23.38 12.41
C ALA A 133 6.40 -24.61 13.29
N VAL A 134 6.89 -24.42 14.51
CA VAL A 134 7.07 -25.48 15.51
C VAL A 134 6.01 -25.40 16.59
N ILE A 135 5.62 -26.56 17.13
CA ILE A 135 4.61 -26.66 18.18
C ILE A 135 4.94 -27.78 19.18
N SER A 136 4.54 -27.60 20.44
CA SER A 136 4.41 -28.68 21.42
C SER A 136 3.00 -29.29 21.33
N GLY A 137 2.76 -30.24 20.43
CA GLY A 137 1.45 -30.85 20.25
C GLY A 137 1.09 -31.80 21.40
N THR A 138 -0.12 -31.73 21.94
CA THR A 138 -0.54 -32.70 22.99
C THR A 138 -0.62 -34.12 22.42
N VAL A 139 -0.08 -35.10 23.15
CA VAL A 139 -0.09 -36.51 22.71
C VAL A 139 -1.52 -37.07 22.52
N ARG A 140 -2.53 -36.42 23.12
CA ARG A 140 -3.95 -36.80 23.00
C ARG A 140 -4.54 -36.48 21.62
N GLN A 141 -3.93 -35.57 20.86
CA GLN A 141 -4.45 -35.04 19.59
C GLN A 141 -3.48 -35.24 18.42
N ILE A 142 -2.54 -36.19 18.50
CA ILE A 142 -1.53 -36.44 17.45
C ILE A 142 -2.19 -36.64 16.07
N LYS A 143 -3.25 -37.45 16.00
CA LYS A 143 -3.96 -37.71 14.74
C LYS A 143 -4.52 -36.44 14.09
N LEU A 144 -4.95 -35.47 14.90
CA LEU A 144 -5.44 -34.19 14.40
C LEU A 144 -4.28 -33.36 13.82
N TYR A 145 -3.15 -33.26 14.54
CA TYR A 145 -1.98 -32.54 14.05
C TYR A 145 -1.42 -33.15 12.77
N GLU A 146 -1.29 -34.48 12.70
CA GLU A 146 -0.87 -35.18 11.49
C GLU A 146 -1.85 -34.96 10.33
N PHE A 147 -3.16 -34.98 10.59
CA PHE A 147 -4.18 -34.65 9.60
C PHE A 147 -4.08 -33.20 9.08
N LEU A 148 -3.55 -32.29 9.89
CA LEU A 148 -3.32 -30.89 9.53
C LEU A 148 -1.94 -30.66 8.89
N GLY A 149 -1.16 -31.72 8.66
CA GLY A 149 0.14 -31.68 7.99
C GLY A 149 1.34 -31.52 8.92
N PHE A 150 1.14 -31.52 10.24
CA PHE A 150 2.27 -31.47 11.19
C PHE A 150 3.04 -32.79 11.20
N VAL A 151 4.36 -32.67 11.22
CA VAL A 151 5.29 -33.79 11.27
C VAL A 151 5.92 -33.86 12.67
N PRO A 152 5.78 -34.99 13.40
CA PRO A 152 6.42 -35.16 14.70
C PRO A 152 7.95 -35.30 14.57
N PHE A 153 8.68 -34.73 15.52
CA PHE A 153 10.13 -34.86 15.63
C PHE A 153 10.57 -34.94 17.10
N GLY A 154 11.79 -35.43 17.33
CA GLY A 154 12.40 -35.49 18.66
C GLY A 154 11.64 -36.40 19.66
N PRO A 155 12.16 -36.50 20.90
CA PRO A 155 11.49 -37.25 21.96
C PRO A 155 10.23 -36.52 22.46
N VAL A 156 9.29 -37.27 23.03
CA VAL A 156 8.16 -36.70 23.79
C VAL A 156 8.71 -35.90 24.98
N VAL A 157 8.23 -34.67 25.12
CA VAL A 157 8.65 -33.72 26.16
C VAL A 157 7.53 -33.45 27.17
N GLY A 158 7.88 -32.95 28.35
CA GLY A 158 6.95 -32.68 29.45
C GLY A 158 7.00 -33.73 30.57
N SER A 159 6.46 -33.38 31.74
CA SER A 159 6.47 -34.20 32.96
C SER A 159 5.07 -34.39 33.52
N GLY A 160 4.81 -35.53 34.17
CA GLY A 160 3.50 -35.84 34.77
C GLY A 160 2.41 -36.18 33.74
N GLY A 161 1.18 -35.70 33.97
CA GLY A 161 0.00 -35.97 33.13
C GLY A 161 -0.10 -35.17 31.82
N ALA A 162 0.86 -34.28 31.55
CA ALA A 162 0.90 -33.39 30.40
C ALA A 162 2.13 -33.68 29.53
N LYS A 163 1.99 -34.65 28.62
CA LYS A 163 3.03 -35.04 27.65
C LYS A 163 2.76 -34.39 26.29
N TYR A 164 3.82 -33.96 25.61
CA TYR A 164 3.75 -33.31 24.30
C TYR A 164 4.72 -33.96 23.31
N GLN A 165 4.28 -34.09 22.07
CA GLN A 165 5.12 -34.42 20.95
C GLN A 165 5.57 -33.10 20.29
N PRO A 166 6.89 -32.80 20.21
CA PRO A 166 7.37 -31.74 19.34
C PRO A 166 7.00 -32.06 17.89
N MET A 167 6.45 -31.08 17.19
CA MET A 167 6.03 -31.22 15.78
C MET A 167 6.34 -29.93 15.02
N TYR A 168 6.57 -30.04 13.72
CA TYR A 168 6.68 -28.87 12.84
C TYR A 168 5.68 -28.96 11.69
N LEU A 169 5.28 -27.81 11.15
CA LEU A 169 4.53 -27.68 9.91
C LEU A 169 5.34 -26.79 8.97
N THR A 170 5.51 -27.20 7.72
CA THR A 170 6.10 -26.34 6.69
C THR A 170 5.02 -25.80 5.77
N VAL A 171 5.29 -24.65 5.15
CA VAL A 171 4.36 -24.05 4.17
C VAL A 171 4.07 -25.04 3.05
N GLU A 172 5.10 -25.74 2.53
CA GLU A 172 4.93 -26.71 1.44
C GLU A 172 4.03 -27.88 1.84
N ALA A 173 4.21 -28.42 3.06
CA ALA A 173 3.39 -29.52 3.58
C ALA A 173 1.92 -29.11 3.74
N TYR A 174 1.67 -27.86 4.16
CA TYR A 174 0.32 -27.33 4.28
C TYR A 174 -0.35 -27.11 2.91
N THR A 175 0.37 -26.55 1.94
CA THR A 175 -0.11 -26.36 0.56
C THR A 175 -0.44 -27.71 -0.11
N ASP A 176 0.41 -28.72 0.07
CA ASP A 176 0.16 -30.09 -0.41
C ASP A 176 -1.09 -30.72 0.22
N LEU A 177 -1.35 -30.46 1.51
CA LEU A 177 -2.54 -30.95 2.20
C LEU A 177 -3.82 -30.34 1.59
N LYS A 178 -3.78 -29.03 1.30
CA LYS A 178 -4.88 -28.26 0.73
C LYS A 178 -5.25 -28.71 -0.67
N THR A 179 -4.26 -29.08 -1.49
CA THR A 179 -4.49 -29.58 -2.86
C THR A 179 -5.09 -30.99 -2.90
N ARG A 180 -4.83 -31.83 -1.89
CA ARG A 180 -5.25 -33.25 -1.88
C ARG A 180 -6.60 -33.53 -1.22
N SER A 181 -7.15 -32.62 -0.42
CA SER A 181 -8.33 -32.89 0.42
C SER A 181 -9.62 -32.22 -0.07
N SER A 182 -10.61 -33.00 -0.49
CA SER A 182 -11.91 -32.48 -0.98
C SER A 182 -12.81 -31.85 0.10
N SER A 183 -12.56 -32.17 1.37
CA SER A 183 -13.24 -31.60 2.54
C SER A 183 -12.75 -30.18 2.87
N PHE A 184 -11.50 -29.88 2.50
CA PHE A 184 -10.96 -28.52 2.43
C PHE A 184 -11.47 -27.85 1.16
N SER A 185 -11.49 -28.56 0.02
CA SER A 185 -11.90 -28.00 -1.28
C SER A 185 -13.37 -27.57 -1.37
N ARG A 186 -14.31 -28.23 -0.67
CA ARG A 186 -15.76 -27.93 -0.75
C ARG A 186 -16.25 -26.79 0.16
N GLY A 187 -15.35 -26.06 0.80
CA GLY A 187 -15.61 -24.72 1.35
C GLY A 187 -14.56 -23.71 0.89
N SER A 188 -13.78 -24.08 -0.13
CA SER A 188 -12.65 -23.34 -0.66
C SER A 188 -12.65 -23.42 -2.19
N GLU A 189 -13.82 -23.56 -2.81
CA GLU A 189 -14.01 -23.09 -4.17
C GLU A 189 -13.91 -21.56 -4.04
N GLU A 190 -12.75 -21.01 -4.44
CA GLU A 190 -12.21 -19.65 -4.21
C GLU A 190 -11.25 -19.41 -3.02
N LEU A 191 -10.44 -20.37 -2.58
CA LEU A 191 -9.27 -20.03 -1.73
C LEU A 191 -7.96 -20.63 -2.22
N THR A 192 -7.66 -20.50 -3.51
CA THR A 192 -6.26 -20.44 -3.97
C THR A 192 -5.76 -19.00 -3.83
N ASN A 193 -5.52 -18.55 -2.59
CA ASN A 193 -4.84 -17.27 -2.34
C ASN A 193 -3.31 -17.41 -2.30
N ASP A 194 -2.76 -18.61 -2.57
CA ASP A 194 -1.31 -18.86 -2.59
C ASP A 194 -0.56 -18.05 -3.68
N ASP A 195 -1.27 -17.35 -4.57
CA ASP A 195 -0.68 -16.44 -5.57
C ASP A 195 -0.99 -14.93 -5.36
N ARG A 196 -1.66 -14.49 -4.27
CA ARG A 196 -2.39 -13.18 -4.30
C ARG A 196 -2.33 -12.24 -3.08
N LEU A 197 -1.25 -12.21 -2.30
CA LEU A 197 -0.94 -11.00 -1.50
C LEU A 197 0.40 -10.41 -1.94
N ALA A 198 0.40 -9.88 -3.17
CA ALA A 198 1.46 -8.99 -3.59
C ALA A 198 1.44 -7.74 -2.71
N PHE A 199 2.52 -7.47 -2.00
CA PHE A 199 2.70 -6.19 -1.31
C PHE A 199 2.97 -5.14 -2.39
N ASN A 200 1.91 -4.44 -2.80
CA ASN A 200 1.97 -3.52 -3.92
C ASN A 200 2.48 -2.14 -3.47
N PHE A 201 3.77 -1.87 -3.72
CA PHE A 201 4.40 -0.57 -3.56
C PHE A 201 4.65 0.12 -4.91
N LEU A 202 3.90 -0.23 -5.96
CA LEU A 202 4.03 0.43 -7.26
C LEU A 202 3.44 1.85 -7.21
N PRO A 203 3.97 2.80 -8.01
CA PRO A 203 3.33 4.09 -8.24
C PRO A 203 2.03 4.01 -9.06
N GLY A 204 1.72 2.82 -9.59
CA GLY A 204 0.57 2.51 -10.43
C GLY A 204 0.81 1.21 -11.23
N PRO A 205 -0.22 0.37 -11.46
CA PRO A 205 -1.58 0.45 -10.92
C PRO A 205 -1.61 0.29 -9.40
N VAL A 206 -2.48 1.04 -8.73
CA VAL A 206 -2.62 1.05 -7.27
C VAL A 206 -3.76 0.14 -6.81
N GLU A 207 -3.69 -0.31 -5.56
CA GLU A 207 -4.81 -1.00 -4.90
C GLU A 207 -5.95 -0.01 -4.62
N PHE A 208 -7.19 -0.46 -4.77
CA PHE A 208 -8.41 0.29 -4.48
C PHE A 208 -9.40 -0.61 -3.73
N SER A 209 -10.34 -0.02 -3.00
CA SER A 209 -11.27 -0.77 -2.14
C SER A 209 -12.30 -1.54 -2.95
N GLN A 210 -12.94 -2.53 -2.30
CA GLN A 210 -14.07 -3.26 -2.90
C GLN A 210 -15.21 -2.31 -3.30
N HIS A 211 -15.49 -1.26 -2.53
CA HIS A 211 -16.49 -0.24 -2.88
C HIS A 211 -16.19 0.48 -4.20
N VAL A 212 -14.92 0.77 -4.50
CA VAL A 212 -14.51 1.35 -5.78
C VAL A 212 -14.75 0.36 -6.92
N LEU A 213 -14.42 -0.92 -6.68
CA LEU A 213 -14.63 -1.99 -7.66
C LEU A 213 -16.12 -2.24 -7.93
N ASP A 214 -16.96 -2.23 -6.89
CA ASP A 214 -18.41 -2.39 -7.02
C ASP A 214 -19.01 -1.25 -7.84
N ALA A 215 -18.64 0.01 -7.55
CA ALA A 215 -19.07 1.18 -8.32
C ALA A 215 -18.61 1.12 -9.78
N TYR A 216 -17.41 0.60 -10.04
CA TYR A 216 -16.93 0.39 -11.40
C TYR A 216 -17.70 -0.71 -12.15
N ASN A 217 -18.19 -1.74 -11.45
CA ASN A 217 -18.91 -2.86 -12.06
C ASN A 217 -20.41 -2.61 -12.26
N GLU A 218 -20.93 -1.45 -11.86
CA GLU A 218 -22.30 -1.06 -12.15
C GLU A 218 -22.59 -1.05 -13.67
N PRO A 219 -23.82 -1.35 -14.11
CA PRO A 219 -24.18 -1.19 -15.52
C PRO A 219 -23.91 0.24 -16.01
N SER A 220 -23.23 0.39 -17.15
CA SER A 220 -22.95 1.71 -17.71
C SER A 220 -24.25 2.49 -17.96
N CYS A 221 -24.27 3.75 -17.57
CA CYS A 221 -25.39 4.64 -17.79
C CYS A 221 -25.09 5.64 -18.93
N SER A 222 -26.13 6.26 -19.48
CA SER A 222 -25.94 7.27 -20.52
C SER A 222 -25.26 8.51 -19.94
N HIS A 223 -24.14 8.93 -20.55
CA HIS A 223 -23.43 10.17 -20.19
C HIS A 223 -24.26 11.46 -20.41
N ARG A 224 -25.41 11.35 -21.09
CA ARG A 224 -26.39 12.45 -21.26
C ARG A 224 -27.55 12.35 -20.27
N GLY A 225 -27.58 11.32 -19.44
CA GLY A 225 -28.62 11.11 -18.44
C GLY A 225 -28.48 12.07 -17.25
N PRO A 226 -29.60 12.49 -16.63
CA PRO A 226 -29.58 13.42 -15.51
C PRO A 226 -28.88 12.84 -14.27
N GLU A 227 -28.95 11.53 -14.04
CA GLU A 227 -28.28 10.85 -12.93
C GLU A 227 -26.76 10.93 -13.07
N PHE A 228 -26.23 10.57 -14.25
CA PHE A 228 -24.81 10.71 -14.54
C PHE A 228 -24.33 12.16 -14.41
N ALA A 229 -25.08 13.12 -14.97
CA ALA A 229 -24.71 14.53 -14.88
C ALA A 229 -24.62 14.99 -13.41
N LYS A 230 -25.52 14.54 -12.54
CA LYS A 230 -25.48 14.83 -11.10
C LYS A 230 -24.21 14.25 -10.45
N ASP A 231 -23.92 12.98 -10.68
CA ASP A 231 -22.76 12.29 -10.07
C ASP A 231 -21.43 12.85 -10.60
N PHE A 232 -21.38 13.20 -11.89
CA PHE A 232 -20.25 13.91 -12.50
C PHE A 232 -20.01 15.27 -11.82
N GLN A 233 -21.05 16.09 -11.67
CA GLN A 233 -20.90 17.39 -10.99
C GLN A 233 -20.54 17.23 -9.50
N GLU A 234 -21.04 16.19 -8.84
CA GLU A 234 -20.62 15.88 -7.47
C GLU A 234 -19.14 15.51 -7.38
N THR A 235 -18.66 14.68 -8.31
CA THR A 235 -17.25 14.33 -8.44
C THR A 235 -16.39 15.59 -8.59
N CYS A 236 -16.77 16.49 -9.50
CA CYS A 236 -16.08 17.76 -9.70
C CYS A 236 -16.07 18.63 -8.44
N ARG A 237 -17.18 18.69 -7.68
CA ARG A 237 -17.25 19.44 -6.42
C ARG A 237 -16.29 18.88 -5.37
N TRP A 238 -16.26 17.57 -5.17
CA TRP A 238 -15.32 16.93 -4.23
C TRP A 238 -13.87 17.26 -4.57
N LEU A 239 -13.50 17.10 -5.85
CA LEU A 239 -12.16 17.41 -6.35
C LEU A 239 -11.79 18.88 -6.15
N CYS A 240 -12.71 19.80 -6.43
CA CYS A 240 -12.50 21.24 -6.22
C CYS A 240 -12.33 21.59 -4.73
N GLN A 241 -13.19 21.03 -3.86
CA GLN A 241 -13.15 21.27 -2.43
C GLN A 241 -11.84 20.78 -1.80
N MET A 242 -11.41 19.56 -2.11
CA MET A 242 -10.19 18.98 -1.53
C MET A 242 -8.90 19.65 -2.00
N SER A 243 -8.92 20.30 -3.17
CA SER A 243 -7.75 20.93 -3.80
C SER A 243 -7.76 22.45 -3.71
N ASN A 244 -8.84 23.05 -3.18
CA ASN A 244 -9.09 24.50 -3.23
C ASN A 244 -8.99 25.07 -4.67
N ALA A 245 -9.49 24.33 -5.66
CA ALA A 245 -9.65 24.79 -7.03
C ALA A 245 -11.08 25.32 -7.25
N ALA A 246 -11.27 26.27 -8.16
CA ALA A 246 -12.63 26.71 -8.50
C ALA A 246 -13.36 25.72 -9.42
N ARG A 247 -12.61 25.10 -10.35
CA ARG A 247 -13.14 24.21 -11.39
C ARG A 247 -12.16 23.09 -11.70
N VAL A 248 -12.69 21.98 -12.22
CA VAL A 248 -11.91 20.85 -12.74
C VAL A 248 -12.56 20.31 -14.02
N GLN A 249 -11.75 19.95 -15.02
CA GLN A 249 -12.17 19.21 -16.21
C GLN A 249 -11.70 17.76 -16.11
N LEU A 250 -12.58 16.82 -16.44
CA LEU A 250 -12.28 15.38 -16.43
C LEU A 250 -12.20 14.86 -17.87
N LEU A 251 -11.02 14.39 -18.26
CA LEU A 251 -10.74 13.84 -19.57
C LEU A 251 -10.54 12.31 -19.45
N MET A 252 -11.08 11.54 -20.39
CA MET A 252 -10.96 10.08 -20.38
C MET A 252 -9.62 9.65 -20.98
N GLY A 253 -8.68 9.24 -20.13
CA GLY A 253 -7.34 8.81 -20.53
C GLY A 253 -6.34 8.79 -19.37
N PRO A 254 -5.06 8.49 -19.64
CA PRO A 254 -4.02 8.43 -18.62
C PRO A 254 -3.71 9.82 -18.06
N GLY A 255 -3.19 9.91 -16.83
CA GLY A 255 -2.82 11.19 -16.19
C GLY A 255 -1.87 12.05 -17.04
N THR A 256 -0.99 11.43 -17.82
CA THR A 256 -0.13 12.10 -18.81
C THR A 256 -0.90 13.01 -19.77
N MET A 257 -2.13 12.64 -20.13
CA MET A 257 -2.99 13.43 -21.01
C MET A 257 -3.45 14.75 -20.37
N ALA A 258 -3.48 14.86 -19.03
CA ALA A 258 -3.72 16.13 -18.37
C ALA A 258 -2.58 17.13 -18.62
N ASN A 259 -1.34 16.66 -18.68
CA ASN A 259 -0.19 17.49 -19.02
C ASN A 259 -0.20 17.89 -20.51
N ASP A 260 -0.64 17.01 -21.41
CA ASP A 260 -0.87 17.37 -22.82
C ASP A 260 -1.95 18.46 -22.96
N ALA A 261 -3.04 18.36 -22.20
CA ALA A 261 -4.09 19.39 -22.19
C ALA A 261 -3.58 20.73 -21.62
N ILE A 262 -2.78 20.70 -20.54
CA ILE A 262 -2.12 21.92 -20.03
C ILE A 262 -1.20 22.54 -21.08
N ALA A 263 -0.37 21.73 -21.74
CA ALA A 263 0.52 22.22 -22.80
C ALA A 263 -0.27 22.83 -23.96
N ALA A 264 -1.37 22.19 -24.39
CA ALA A 264 -2.24 22.73 -25.44
C ALA A 264 -2.85 24.09 -25.03
N GLN A 265 -3.31 24.23 -23.78
CA GLN A 265 -3.87 25.49 -23.27
C GLN A 265 -2.81 26.60 -23.14
N LEU A 266 -1.60 26.26 -22.69
CA LEU A 266 -0.48 27.21 -22.68
C LEU A 266 -0.14 27.68 -24.10
N GLY A 267 -0.31 26.81 -25.10
CA GLY A 267 -0.14 27.15 -26.51
C GLY A 267 -1.05 28.27 -26.99
N LEU A 268 -2.22 28.49 -26.36
CA LEU A 268 -3.12 29.59 -26.71
C LEU A 268 -2.62 30.97 -26.24
N LEU A 269 -1.66 31.00 -25.30
CA LEU A 269 -1.11 32.25 -24.78
C LEU A 269 -0.14 32.90 -25.77
N ASP A 270 0.46 32.12 -26.67
CA ASP A 270 1.50 32.58 -27.60
C ASP A 270 2.67 33.31 -26.89
N GLN A 271 3.03 32.82 -25.70
CA GLN A 271 4.03 33.41 -24.81
C GLN A 271 5.10 32.38 -24.40
N THR A 272 6.31 32.87 -24.14
CA THR A 272 7.43 32.06 -23.65
C THR A 272 7.23 31.69 -22.17
N GLY A 273 7.51 30.45 -21.82
CA GLY A 273 7.47 29.98 -20.43
C GLY A 273 8.79 29.50 -19.87
N LEU A 274 8.73 29.01 -18.64
CA LEU A 274 9.84 28.38 -17.93
C LEU A 274 9.40 27.00 -17.40
N ILE A 275 10.15 25.96 -17.72
CA ILE A 275 9.92 24.61 -17.19
C ILE A 275 10.97 24.28 -16.14
N LEU A 276 10.50 23.90 -14.95
CA LEU A 276 11.32 23.56 -13.80
C LEU A 276 11.56 22.06 -13.73
N ILE A 277 12.83 21.66 -13.63
CA ILE A 277 13.24 20.26 -13.68
C ILE A 277 13.97 19.89 -12.38
N SER A 278 13.39 18.95 -11.62
CA SER A 278 14.03 18.33 -10.44
C SER A 278 14.16 16.81 -10.58
N GLY A 279 13.85 16.26 -11.76
CA GLY A 279 13.87 14.83 -12.07
C GLY A 279 13.18 14.48 -13.40
N GLU A 280 12.86 13.19 -13.58
CA GLU A 280 12.28 12.64 -14.81
C GLU A 280 10.94 13.27 -15.19
N PHE A 281 10.06 13.53 -14.22
CA PHE A 281 8.73 14.06 -14.54
C PHE A 281 8.79 15.52 -14.96
N GLY A 282 9.70 16.33 -14.40
CA GLY A 282 10.04 17.66 -14.94
C GLY A 282 10.55 17.60 -16.39
N ARG A 283 11.43 16.65 -16.72
CA ARG A 283 11.88 16.44 -18.12
C ARG A 283 10.73 15.97 -19.02
N ARG A 284 9.75 15.25 -18.49
CA ARG A 284 8.56 14.87 -19.24
C ARG A 284 7.68 16.07 -19.59
N LEU A 285 7.60 17.10 -18.72
CA LEU A 285 6.93 18.36 -19.05
C LEU A 285 7.59 19.07 -20.25
N VAL A 286 8.92 18.97 -20.38
CA VAL A 286 9.65 19.45 -21.58
C VAL A 286 9.18 18.70 -22.83
N SER A 287 9.01 17.37 -22.76
CA SER A 287 8.47 16.58 -23.88
C SER A 287 7.05 17.00 -24.27
N HIS A 288 6.18 17.28 -23.29
CA HIS A 288 4.83 17.80 -23.53
C HIS A 288 4.87 19.18 -24.20
N ALA A 289 5.69 20.09 -23.69
CA ALA A 289 5.86 21.43 -24.24
C ALA A 289 6.41 21.40 -25.68
N ASN A 290 7.38 20.53 -25.96
CA ASN A 290 7.88 20.30 -27.31
C ASN A 290 6.80 19.74 -28.24
N GLY A 291 6.02 18.75 -27.78
CA GLY A 291 4.91 18.17 -28.54
C GLY A 291 3.84 19.21 -28.91
N ALA A 292 3.56 20.14 -27.99
CA ALA A 292 2.66 21.27 -28.20
C ALA A 292 3.32 22.48 -28.90
N ARG A 293 4.63 22.40 -29.22
CA ARG A 293 5.42 23.46 -29.87
C ARG A 293 5.43 24.79 -29.11
N LEU A 294 5.47 24.72 -27.78
CA LEU A 294 5.58 25.90 -26.93
C LEU A 294 6.96 26.55 -27.06
N SER A 295 7.02 27.87 -26.88
CA SER A 295 8.29 28.56 -26.60
C SER A 295 8.55 28.49 -25.10
N PHE A 296 9.71 27.98 -24.70
CA PHE A 296 10.06 27.88 -23.28
C PHE A 296 11.57 27.81 -23.05
N GLU A 297 11.95 28.20 -21.84
CA GLU A 297 13.27 27.98 -21.25
C GLU A 297 13.19 26.87 -20.20
N THR A 298 14.33 26.31 -19.81
CA THR A 298 14.40 25.31 -18.74
C THR A 298 15.32 25.76 -17.62
N PHE A 299 14.98 25.37 -16.39
CA PHE A 299 15.85 25.51 -15.24
C PHE A 299 15.86 24.21 -14.44
N GLU A 300 17.03 23.59 -14.35
CA GLU A 300 17.22 22.28 -13.74
C GLU A 300 18.05 22.39 -12.46
N ILE A 301 17.59 21.70 -11.42
CA ILE A 301 18.32 21.50 -10.17
C ILE A 301 18.72 20.03 -10.02
N PRO A 302 19.73 19.70 -9.18
CA PRO A 302 20.13 18.32 -8.95
C PRO A 302 18.98 17.44 -8.44
N GLU A 303 18.92 16.20 -8.93
CA GLU A 303 17.95 15.19 -8.49
C GLU A 303 18.08 14.93 -6.98
N GLY A 304 16.94 14.73 -6.30
CA GLY A 304 16.88 14.56 -4.83
C GLY A 304 16.76 15.86 -4.03
N ARG A 305 16.79 17.03 -4.69
CA ARG A 305 16.50 18.34 -4.07
C ARG A 305 15.16 18.90 -4.52
N ALA A 306 14.50 19.63 -3.62
CA ALA A 306 13.38 20.50 -3.96
C ALA A 306 13.86 21.90 -4.39
N PHE A 307 13.03 22.58 -5.17
CA PHE A 307 13.23 23.99 -5.50
C PHE A 307 13.03 24.86 -4.26
N GLU A 308 14.05 25.61 -3.89
CA GLU A 308 13.95 26.64 -2.87
C GLU A 308 13.53 27.98 -3.51
N ARG A 309 13.03 28.90 -2.68
CA ARG A 309 12.67 30.26 -3.10
C ARG A 309 13.79 30.94 -3.91
N LYS A 310 15.05 30.78 -3.48
CA LYS A 310 16.22 31.36 -4.15
C LYS A 310 16.44 30.78 -5.55
N ASP A 311 16.17 29.49 -5.74
CA ASP A 311 16.35 28.81 -7.03
C ASP A 311 15.30 29.34 -8.02
N LEU A 312 14.05 29.50 -7.59
CA LEU A 312 12.96 30.08 -8.39
C LEU A 312 13.23 31.55 -8.74
N GLN A 313 13.69 32.35 -7.77
CA GLN A 313 14.06 33.75 -8.01
C GLN A 313 15.21 33.85 -9.02
N GLN A 314 16.26 33.05 -8.85
CA GLN A 314 17.37 32.98 -9.78
C GLN A 314 16.92 32.60 -11.20
N ALA A 315 16.00 31.64 -11.31
CA ALA A 315 15.47 31.21 -12.60
C ALA A 315 14.70 32.35 -13.30
N LEU A 316 13.83 33.05 -12.57
CA LEU A 316 13.05 34.18 -13.10
C LEU A 316 13.89 35.45 -13.33
N ASP A 317 15.00 35.63 -12.60
CA ASP A 317 15.98 36.69 -12.89
C ASP A 317 16.77 36.40 -14.16
N ARG A 318 17.09 35.13 -14.39
CA ARG A 318 17.77 34.70 -15.62
C ARG A 318 16.87 34.82 -16.85
N PHE A 319 15.57 34.61 -16.68
CA PHE A 319 14.59 34.62 -17.76
C PHE A 319 13.44 35.60 -17.43
N PRO A 320 13.67 36.92 -17.50
CA PRO A 320 12.70 37.92 -17.05
C PRO A 320 11.45 38.03 -17.92
N ASP A 321 11.51 37.55 -19.17
CA ASP A 321 10.43 37.69 -20.16
C ASP A 321 9.45 36.51 -20.19
N VAL A 322 9.56 35.55 -19.25
CA VAL A 322 8.66 34.40 -19.20
C VAL A 322 7.30 34.77 -18.61
N SER A 323 6.22 34.31 -19.23
CA SER A 323 4.86 34.61 -18.80
C SER A 323 4.23 33.51 -17.95
N TRP A 324 4.78 32.30 -18.01
CA TRP A 324 4.29 31.15 -17.25
C TRP A 324 5.44 30.26 -16.78
N VAL A 325 5.23 29.58 -15.64
CA VAL A 325 6.13 28.60 -15.04
C VAL A 325 5.41 27.27 -14.94
N TRP A 326 6.07 26.16 -15.29
CA TRP A 326 5.51 24.82 -15.17
C TRP A 326 6.49 23.87 -14.48
N GLY A 327 6.05 23.19 -13.42
CA GLY A 327 6.89 22.24 -12.69
C GLY A 327 6.09 21.14 -11.99
N ALA A 328 6.77 20.14 -11.45
CA ALA A 328 6.13 19.07 -10.67
C ALA A 328 5.99 19.46 -9.20
N HIS A 329 4.80 19.28 -8.62
CA HIS A 329 4.59 19.37 -7.18
C HIS A 329 5.24 18.16 -6.47
N CYS A 330 5.01 16.95 -6.99
CA CYS A 330 5.71 15.75 -6.57
C CYS A 330 6.56 15.23 -7.74
N GLU A 331 7.87 15.36 -7.64
CA GLU A 331 8.80 14.72 -8.55
C GLU A 331 8.91 13.24 -8.17
N THR A 332 8.04 12.44 -8.80
CA THR A 332 7.83 11.05 -8.41
C THR A 332 9.12 10.25 -8.57
N SER A 333 9.93 10.53 -9.59
CA SER A 333 11.16 9.78 -9.85
C SER A 333 12.17 9.86 -8.69
N THR A 334 12.23 11.01 -8.02
CA THR A 334 13.17 11.25 -6.93
C THR A 334 12.56 11.11 -5.55
N GLY A 335 11.23 11.03 -5.45
CA GLY A 335 10.50 11.05 -4.19
C GLY A 335 10.57 12.42 -3.50
N VAL A 336 10.70 13.50 -4.28
CA VAL A 336 10.76 14.88 -3.79
C VAL A 336 9.38 15.53 -3.85
N LEU A 337 9.00 16.21 -2.78
CA LEU A 337 7.86 17.12 -2.70
C LEU A 337 8.38 18.56 -2.75
N ASN A 338 8.05 19.28 -3.82
CA ASN A 338 8.31 20.70 -3.94
C ASN A 338 7.26 21.50 -3.15
N ASP A 339 7.66 22.59 -2.49
CA ASP A 339 6.74 23.39 -1.70
C ASP A 339 5.85 24.27 -2.59
N ILE A 340 4.58 23.91 -2.71
CA ILE A 340 3.59 24.65 -3.51
C ILE A 340 3.46 26.12 -3.10
N SER A 341 3.61 26.43 -1.80
CA SER A 341 3.48 27.80 -1.30
C SER A 341 4.60 28.69 -1.80
N VAL A 342 5.83 28.15 -1.86
CA VAL A 342 7.00 28.85 -2.39
C VAL A 342 6.82 29.17 -3.88
N TYR A 343 6.27 28.24 -4.66
CA TYR A 343 5.97 28.46 -6.08
C TYR A 343 4.90 29.54 -6.25
N GLN A 344 3.80 29.43 -5.52
CA GLN A 344 2.69 30.40 -5.55
C GLN A 344 3.17 31.81 -5.21
N GLU A 345 3.96 31.95 -4.14
CA GLU A 345 4.47 33.24 -3.69
C GLU A 345 5.40 33.87 -4.72
N VAL A 346 6.41 33.13 -5.19
CA VAL A 346 7.39 33.66 -6.15
C VAL A 346 6.74 34.01 -7.49
N CYS A 347 5.85 33.15 -8.02
CA CYS A 347 5.15 33.42 -9.27
C CYS A 347 4.22 34.62 -9.17
N ARG A 348 3.49 34.76 -8.05
CA ARG A 348 2.62 35.91 -7.79
C ARG A 348 3.42 37.21 -7.67
N ASP A 349 4.54 37.19 -6.93
CA ASP A 349 5.40 38.37 -6.76
C ASP A 349 5.98 38.86 -8.10
N ARG A 350 6.12 37.96 -9.08
CA ARG A 350 6.62 38.22 -10.43
C ARG A 350 5.53 38.43 -11.48
N GLY A 351 4.26 38.21 -11.12
CA GLY A 351 3.14 38.31 -12.06
C GLY A 351 3.14 37.25 -13.17
N VAL A 352 3.75 36.08 -12.93
CA VAL A 352 3.80 34.98 -13.90
C VAL A 352 2.78 33.90 -13.54
N LEU A 353 2.18 33.26 -14.57
CA LEU A 353 1.22 32.19 -14.38
C LEU A 353 1.92 30.93 -13.89
N LEU A 354 1.33 30.21 -12.92
CA LEU A 354 1.89 28.98 -12.37
C LEU A 354 1.10 27.75 -12.82
N CYS A 355 1.76 26.81 -13.46
CA CYS A 355 1.24 25.49 -13.78
C CYS A 355 1.93 24.41 -12.94
N LEU A 356 1.20 23.40 -12.47
CA LEU A 356 1.76 22.34 -11.63
C LEU A 356 1.33 20.93 -12.05
N ASP A 357 2.29 20.02 -12.19
CA ASP A 357 2.00 18.59 -12.21
C ASP A 357 1.76 18.07 -10.78
N CYS A 358 0.50 17.75 -10.48
CA CYS A 358 0.09 17.24 -9.17
C CYS A 358 -0.31 15.76 -9.20
N ILE A 359 -0.03 15.03 -10.29
CA ILE A 359 -0.52 13.66 -10.57
C ILE A 359 -0.19 12.69 -9.42
N SER A 360 1.01 12.78 -8.84
CA SER A 360 1.43 11.89 -7.74
C SER A 360 1.29 12.49 -6.35
N SER A 361 0.80 13.73 -6.24
CA SER A 361 0.62 14.42 -4.95
C SER A 361 -0.84 14.41 -4.49
N LEU A 362 -1.78 14.65 -5.41
CA LEU A 362 -3.21 14.69 -5.11
C LEU A 362 -3.66 13.38 -4.45
N GLY A 363 -4.34 13.54 -3.34
CA GLY A 363 -4.86 12.44 -2.53
C GLY A 363 -3.88 11.84 -1.55
N THR A 364 -2.59 12.16 -1.63
CA THR A 364 -1.57 11.61 -0.71
C THR A 364 -1.00 12.62 0.26
N VAL A 365 -1.08 13.90 -0.08
CA VAL A 365 -0.79 15.03 0.79
C VAL A 365 -1.85 16.11 0.58
N PRO A 366 -2.04 17.05 1.53
CA PRO A 366 -2.83 18.24 1.27
C PRO A 366 -2.27 19.01 0.08
N VAL A 367 -3.14 19.41 -0.85
CA VAL A 367 -2.79 20.23 -2.01
C VAL A 367 -3.71 21.45 -2.03
N ASN A 368 -3.13 22.64 -2.06
CA ASN A 368 -3.88 23.89 -2.17
C ASN A 368 -3.52 24.58 -3.49
N LEU A 369 -4.44 24.55 -4.45
CA LEU A 369 -4.26 25.08 -5.80
C LEU A 369 -4.67 26.55 -5.93
N ALA A 370 -4.90 27.28 -4.83
CA ALA A 370 -5.23 28.70 -4.91
C ALA A 370 -4.18 29.48 -5.72
N GLY A 371 -4.62 30.28 -6.69
CA GLY A 371 -3.71 31.06 -7.53
C GLY A 371 -2.84 30.26 -8.52
N VAL A 372 -2.97 28.94 -8.57
CA VAL A 372 -2.36 28.10 -9.62
C VAL A 372 -3.21 28.25 -10.89
N TYR A 373 -2.59 28.57 -12.02
CA TYR A 373 -3.26 28.79 -13.30
C TYR A 373 -3.89 27.49 -13.83
N LEU A 374 -3.09 26.42 -13.93
CA LEU A 374 -3.53 25.08 -14.32
C LEU A 374 -2.79 24.02 -13.48
N ALA A 375 -3.47 22.97 -13.05
CA ALA A 375 -2.80 21.83 -12.40
C ALA A 375 -3.34 20.49 -12.89
N SER A 376 -2.46 19.50 -13.03
CA SER A 376 -2.85 18.16 -13.49
C SER A 376 -3.03 17.17 -12.35
N GLY A 377 -3.96 16.23 -12.54
CA GLY A 377 -4.24 15.13 -11.62
C GLY A 377 -4.69 13.87 -12.34
N THR A 378 -4.86 12.78 -11.58
CA THR A 378 -5.38 11.52 -12.13
C THR A 378 -6.10 10.67 -11.08
N SER A 379 -7.02 9.82 -11.52
CA SER A 379 -7.74 8.86 -10.67
C SER A 379 -6.87 7.68 -10.20
N GLY A 380 -5.90 7.25 -11.02
CA GLY A 380 -5.17 5.99 -10.85
C GLY A 380 -3.98 6.00 -9.89
N LYS A 381 -3.82 7.04 -9.07
CA LYS A 381 -2.71 7.20 -8.12
C LYS A 381 -3.22 7.45 -6.70
N GLY A 382 -2.91 8.61 -6.12
CA GLY A 382 -3.29 8.98 -4.76
C GLY A 382 -4.81 9.13 -4.54
N MET A 383 -5.61 9.23 -5.60
CA MET A 383 -7.08 9.14 -5.47
C MET A 383 -7.56 7.71 -5.13
N ALA A 384 -6.69 6.70 -5.19
CA ALA A 384 -7.02 5.30 -4.92
C ALA A 384 -8.25 4.80 -5.70
N SER A 385 -8.36 5.24 -6.97
CA SER A 385 -9.40 4.84 -7.90
C SER A 385 -8.79 4.19 -9.14
N ILE A 386 -9.64 3.76 -10.07
CA ILE A 386 -9.22 3.08 -11.29
C ILE A 386 -8.59 4.10 -12.25
N ALA A 387 -7.43 3.76 -12.81
CA ALA A 387 -6.73 4.59 -13.79
C ALA A 387 -7.57 4.76 -15.06
N GLY A 388 -7.63 6.00 -15.58
CA GLY A 388 -8.40 6.31 -16.79
C GLY A 388 -9.09 7.67 -16.77
N VAL A 389 -9.00 8.42 -15.67
CA VAL A 389 -9.45 9.81 -15.61
C VAL A 389 -8.25 10.73 -15.41
N ALA A 390 -8.03 11.60 -16.38
CA ALA A 390 -7.12 12.72 -16.32
C ALA A 390 -7.88 13.97 -15.84
N MET A 391 -7.25 14.78 -15.00
CA MET A 391 -7.89 15.94 -14.36
C MET A 391 -7.09 17.19 -14.65
N VAL A 392 -7.76 18.28 -15.04
CA VAL A 392 -7.14 19.61 -15.11
C VAL A 392 -7.93 20.59 -14.26
N PHE A 393 -7.28 21.11 -13.22
CA PHE A 393 -7.81 22.09 -12.28
C PHE A 393 -7.48 23.50 -12.72
N HIS A 394 -8.40 24.45 -12.53
CA HIS A 394 -8.23 25.84 -12.92
C HIS A 394 -9.17 26.78 -12.16
N HIS A 395 -8.91 28.09 -12.27
CA HIS A 395 -9.65 29.15 -11.57
C HIS A 395 -10.31 30.20 -12.46
N HIS A 396 -10.07 30.14 -13.77
CA HIS A 396 -10.52 31.15 -14.74
C HIS A 396 -11.45 30.52 -15.76
N ASP A 397 -12.09 31.34 -16.61
CA ASP A 397 -12.91 30.78 -17.68
C ASP A 397 -12.04 30.38 -18.87
N LEU A 398 -12.29 29.17 -19.39
CA LEU A 398 -11.63 28.63 -20.56
C LEU A 398 -12.53 28.77 -21.78
N VAL A 399 -11.99 29.31 -22.87
CA VAL A 399 -12.71 29.50 -24.14
C VAL A 399 -12.32 28.38 -25.10
N PRO A 400 -13.29 27.71 -25.75
CA PRO A 400 -13.00 26.71 -26.78
C PRO A 400 -12.11 27.28 -27.90
N ALA A 401 -11.16 26.48 -28.37
CA ALA A 401 -10.21 26.85 -29.42
C ALA A 401 -10.06 25.72 -30.47
N PRO A 402 -11.14 25.32 -31.16
CA PRO A 402 -11.16 24.13 -32.02
C PRO A 402 -10.23 24.22 -33.24
N GLU A 403 -9.80 25.42 -33.64
CA GLU A 403 -8.86 25.63 -34.74
C GLU A 403 -7.39 25.40 -34.33
N ARG A 404 -7.10 25.39 -33.02
CA ARG A 404 -5.74 25.30 -32.46
C ARG A 404 -5.51 24.05 -31.62
N ILE A 405 -6.56 23.56 -30.96
CA ILE A 405 -6.46 22.43 -30.03
C ILE A 405 -7.36 21.29 -30.52
N PRO A 406 -6.84 20.06 -30.61
CA PRO A 406 -7.67 18.89 -30.86
C PRO A 406 -8.80 18.80 -29.83
N CYS A 407 -10.02 18.53 -30.29
CA CYS A 407 -11.23 18.64 -29.46
C CYS A 407 -11.19 17.81 -28.16
N ALA A 408 -10.46 16.69 -28.13
CA ALA A 408 -10.28 15.87 -26.93
C ALA A 408 -9.45 16.54 -25.83
N LEU A 409 -8.57 17.49 -26.16
CA LEU A 409 -7.70 18.24 -25.25
C LEU A 409 -8.19 19.68 -24.99
N ASP A 410 -9.20 20.16 -25.74
CA ASP A 410 -9.74 21.51 -25.62
C ASP A 410 -10.61 21.65 -24.37
N LEU A 411 -9.98 22.09 -23.27
CA LEU A 411 -10.67 22.27 -21.99
C LEU A 411 -11.79 23.32 -22.02
N GLY A 412 -11.74 24.27 -22.95
CA GLY A 412 -12.81 25.24 -23.16
C GLY A 412 -14.08 24.56 -23.68
N LEU A 413 -13.94 23.57 -24.57
CA LEU A 413 -15.05 22.76 -25.03
C LEU A 413 -15.66 21.92 -23.90
N TYR A 414 -14.83 21.36 -23.00
CA TYR A 414 -15.33 20.69 -21.79
C TYR A 414 -16.12 21.68 -20.93
N GLN A 415 -15.56 22.87 -20.64
CA GLN A 415 -16.24 23.89 -19.85
C GLN A 415 -17.61 24.30 -20.44
N GLN A 416 -17.67 24.56 -21.74
CA GLN A 416 -18.92 24.96 -22.42
C GLN A 416 -20.01 23.89 -22.32
N ASN A 417 -19.62 22.61 -22.25
CA ASN A 417 -20.53 21.47 -22.16
C ASN A 417 -20.64 20.92 -20.72
N GLN A 418 -20.43 21.76 -19.71
CA GLN A 418 -20.54 21.39 -18.29
C GLN A 418 -19.65 20.18 -17.91
N GLY A 419 -18.50 20.07 -18.56
CA GLY A 419 -17.52 18.99 -18.39
C GLY A 419 -17.79 17.72 -19.21
N ILE A 420 -18.90 17.64 -19.97
CA ILE A 420 -19.32 16.43 -20.70
C ILE A 420 -19.50 16.73 -22.21
N PRO A 421 -18.42 17.08 -22.94
CA PRO A 421 -18.52 17.39 -24.37
C PRO A 421 -18.76 16.12 -25.21
N PHE A 422 -18.17 14.99 -24.82
CA PHE A 422 -18.21 13.72 -25.53
C PHE A 422 -18.74 12.58 -24.65
N THR A 423 -18.77 11.38 -25.20
CA THR A 423 -19.02 10.16 -24.43
C THR A 423 -17.96 10.02 -23.34
N ILE A 424 -18.40 10.05 -22.08
CA ILE A 424 -17.58 9.79 -20.89
C ILE A 424 -17.94 8.40 -20.37
N GLN A 425 -16.93 7.64 -19.93
CA GLN A 425 -17.16 6.32 -19.36
C GLN A 425 -17.71 6.46 -17.93
N SER A 426 -19.02 6.23 -17.75
CA SER A 426 -19.71 6.46 -16.47
C SER A 426 -19.07 5.70 -15.31
N ASN A 427 -18.66 4.45 -15.56
CA ASN A 427 -18.04 3.57 -14.58
C ASN A 427 -16.77 4.14 -13.94
N LEU A 428 -15.92 4.83 -14.72
CA LEU A 428 -14.71 5.47 -14.19
C LEU A 428 -15.04 6.66 -13.29
N VAL A 429 -16.08 7.42 -13.63
CA VAL A 429 -16.56 8.54 -12.81
C VAL A 429 -17.19 8.02 -11.52
N HIS A 430 -18.00 6.96 -11.58
CA HIS A 430 -18.60 6.34 -10.39
C HIS A 430 -17.54 5.76 -9.46
N ALA A 431 -16.54 5.05 -10.02
CA ALA A 431 -15.40 4.53 -9.26
C ALA A 431 -14.59 5.65 -8.57
N LEU A 432 -14.41 6.78 -9.25
CA LEU A 432 -13.73 7.94 -8.68
C LEU A 432 -14.57 8.60 -7.58
N LEU A 433 -15.87 8.76 -7.80
CA LEU A 433 -16.79 9.29 -6.79
C LEU A 433 -16.84 8.41 -5.55
N ALA A 434 -16.86 7.08 -5.72
CA ALA A 434 -16.79 6.12 -4.63
C ALA A 434 -15.49 6.31 -3.83
N ALA A 435 -14.34 6.39 -4.50
CA ALA A 435 -13.05 6.62 -3.83
C ALA A 435 -13.04 7.95 -3.05
N LEU A 436 -13.60 9.01 -3.63
CA LEU A 436 -13.67 10.32 -3.01
C LEU A 436 -14.52 10.34 -1.73
N ARG A 437 -15.61 9.56 -1.70
CA ARG A 437 -16.53 9.47 -0.55
C ARG A 437 -16.01 8.60 0.60
N LEU A 438 -15.12 7.65 0.31
CA LEU A 438 -14.64 6.69 1.32
C LEU A 438 -13.60 7.27 2.27
N HIS A 439 -12.83 8.26 1.82
CA HIS A 439 -11.68 8.74 2.56
C HIS A 439 -12.03 9.92 3.47
N GLU A 440 -11.75 9.76 4.76
CA GLU A 440 -11.43 10.89 5.62
C GLU A 440 -10.02 11.38 5.28
N TRP A 441 -9.94 12.38 4.40
CA TRP A 441 -8.68 12.81 3.77
C TRP A 441 -7.57 13.17 4.76
N ASP A 442 -7.90 13.84 5.86
CA ASP A 442 -6.90 14.19 6.88
C ASP A 442 -6.28 12.96 7.54
N SER A 443 -7.10 11.95 7.89
CA SER A 443 -6.62 10.68 8.42
C SER A 443 -5.74 9.96 7.40
N ARG A 444 -6.20 9.90 6.14
CA ARG A 444 -5.43 9.30 5.04
C ARG A 444 -4.06 9.97 4.87
N PHE A 445 -3.98 11.30 4.91
CA PHE A 445 -2.71 12.02 4.80
C PHE A 445 -1.77 11.69 5.96
N GLU A 446 -2.30 11.60 7.18
CA GLU A 446 -1.49 11.23 8.34
C GLU A 446 -1.02 9.78 8.29
N ASP A 447 -1.84 8.85 7.79
CA ASP A 447 -1.46 7.45 7.61
C ASP A 447 -0.32 7.30 6.59
N VAL A 448 -0.37 8.04 5.49
CA VAL A 448 0.73 8.09 4.50
C VAL A 448 2.00 8.66 5.15
N ARG A 449 1.90 9.73 5.96
CA ARG A 449 3.06 10.28 6.70
C ARG A 449 3.64 9.30 7.70
N ARG A 450 2.80 8.56 8.43
CA ARG A 450 3.23 7.53 9.37
C ARG A 450 3.97 6.39 8.65
N TRP A 451 3.43 5.94 7.52
CA TRP A 451 4.09 4.96 6.67
C TRP A 451 5.46 5.47 6.20
N SER A 452 5.54 6.72 5.72
CA SER A 452 6.79 7.34 5.27
C SER A 452 7.86 7.39 6.36
N ARG A 453 7.47 7.82 7.57
CA ARG A 453 8.37 7.85 8.74
C ARG A 453 8.90 6.45 9.06
N SER A 454 8.01 5.45 9.09
CA SER A 454 8.37 4.07 9.39
C SER A 454 9.35 3.49 8.36
N ILE A 455 9.03 3.56 7.07
CA ILE A 455 9.88 2.98 6.02
C ILE A 455 11.24 3.69 5.95
N ARG A 456 11.28 5.02 6.05
CA ARG A 456 12.54 5.79 5.97
C ARG A 456 13.45 5.49 7.16
N GLN A 457 12.89 5.42 8.37
CA GLN A 457 13.65 5.02 9.56
C GLN A 457 14.25 3.63 9.37
N GLN A 458 13.42 2.66 8.98
CA GLN A 458 13.86 1.27 8.79
C GLN A 458 14.92 1.13 7.68
N LEU A 459 14.81 1.89 6.59
CA LEU A 459 15.82 1.93 5.52
C LEU A 459 17.14 2.54 5.99
N HIS A 460 17.08 3.59 6.80
CA HIS A 460 18.26 4.20 7.41
C HIS A 460 18.98 3.22 8.36
N GLU A 461 18.24 2.43 9.15
CA GLU A 461 18.81 1.41 10.06
C GLU A 461 19.54 0.27 9.33
N ILE A 462 19.29 0.08 8.03
CA ILE A 462 19.95 -0.94 7.19
C ILE A 462 20.88 -0.31 6.14
N ASP A 463 21.25 0.96 6.32
CA ASP A 463 22.16 1.73 5.44
C ASP A 463 21.74 1.73 3.95
N VAL A 464 20.43 1.66 3.67
CA VAL A 464 19.92 1.77 2.29
C VAL A 464 19.62 3.25 2.02
N PRO A 465 20.38 3.90 1.11
CA PRO A 465 20.23 5.33 0.86
C PRO A 465 18.91 5.65 0.16
N THR A 466 18.20 6.64 0.71
CA THR A 466 17.05 7.27 0.06
C THR A 466 17.52 8.53 -0.67
N LEU A 467 16.96 8.82 -1.84
CA LEU A 467 17.42 9.93 -2.68
C LEU A 467 16.99 11.30 -2.14
N ALA A 468 15.71 11.44 -1.79
CA ALA A 468 15.18 12.69 -1.23
C ALA A 468 15.50 12.78 0.27
N ALA A 469 16.06 13.92 0.69
CA ALA A 469 16.25 14.25 2.10
C ALA A 469 14.90 14.40 2.82
N ASP A 470 14.88 14.14 4.12
CA ASP A 470 13.64 14.18 4.92
C ASP A 470 12.94 15.55 4.90
N SER A 471 13.70 16.64 4.72
CA SER A 471 13.15 18.01 4.64
C SER A 471 12.27 18.26 3.41
N CYS A 472 12.42 17.46 2.36
CA CYS A 472 11.66 17.61 1.11
C CYS A 472 11.10 16.27 0.61
N ALA A 473 11.04 15.27 1.48
CA ALA A 473 10.58 13.93 1.13
C ALA A 473 9.09 13.92 0.83
N MET A 474 8.70 13.33 -0.31
CA MET A 474 7.31 12.99 -0.57
C MET A 474 6.86 11.86 0.36
N PRO A 475 5.81 12.04 1.17
CA PRO A 475 5.38 10.99 2.10
C PRO A 475 5.00 9.68 1.42
N SER A 476 4.38 9.73 0.24
CA SER A 476 3.88 8.56 -0.48
C SER A 476 4.88 7.91 -1.42
N VAL A 477 6.10 8.43 -1.56
CA VAL A 477 7.08 7.90 -2.53
C VAL A 477 8.48 7.90 -1.92
N VAL A 478 9.12 6.74 -1.91
CA VAL A 478 10.51 6.58 -1.47
C VAL A 478 11.31 6.00 -2.63
N THR A 479 12.27 6.78 -3.12
CA THR A 479 13.24 6.34 -4.13
C THR A 479 14.53 5.92 -3.43
N LEU A 480 14.94 4.68 -3.66
CA LEU A 480 16.18 4.07 -3.19
C LEU A 480 17.24 4.22 -4.28
N ALA A 481 18.39 4.81 -3.92
CA ALA A 481 19.51 4.99 -4.84
C ALA A 481 20.56 3.89 -4.60
N LEU A 482 20.42 2.74 -5.25
CA LEU A 482 21.25 1.59 -4.91
C LEU A 482 22.74 1.83 -5.21
N PRO A 483 23.65 1.39 -4.32
CA PRO A 483 25.09 1.41 -4.61
C PRO A 483 25.39 0.65 -5.90
N ARG A 484 26.44 1.07 -6.62
CA ARG A 484 26.85 0.44 -7.90
C ARG A 484 27.18 -1.06 -7.80
N SER A 485 27.38 -1.58 -6.59
CA SER A 485 27.62 -3.00 -6.32
C SER A 485 26.36 -3.86 -6.43
N HIS A 486 25.18 -3.24 -6.53
CA HIS A 486 23.89 -3.93 -6.63
C HIS A 486 23.14 -3.45 -7.86
N SER A 487 22.39 -4.33 -8.52
CA SER A 487 21.53 -4.01 -9.65
C SER A 487 20.09 -3.79 -9.17
N SER A 488 19.48 -2.65 -9.53
CA SER A 488 18.06 -2.39 -9.30
C SER A 488 17.15 -3.36 -10.04
N GLU A 489 17.59 -3.87 -11.18
CA GLU A 489 16.86 -4.89 -11.95
C GLU A 489 16.82 -6.21 -11.18
N GLU A 490 18.00 -6.71 -10.76
CA GLU A 490 18.10 -7.99 -10.06
C GLU A 490 17.39 -7.96 -8.70
N ILE A 491 17.54 -6.87 -7.93
CA ILE A 491 16.84 -6.72 -6.64
C ILE A 491 15.33 -6.57 -6.87
N GLY A 492 14.92 -5.80 -7.88
CA GLY A 492 13.51 -5.62 -8.24
C GLY A 492 12.83 -6.94 -8.61
N ASP A 493 13.47 -7.75 -9.46
CA ASP A 493 12.99 -9.09 -9.84
C ASP A 493 12.92 -10.02 -8.62
N GLN A 494 13.95 -10.02 -7.77
CA GLN A 494 13.99 -10.82 -6.55
C GLN A 494 12.91 -10.42 -5.52
N LEU A 495 12.56 -9.14 -5.43
CA LEU A 495 11.45 -8.65 -4.61
C LEU A 495 10.11 -9.12 -5.18
N LYS A 496 9.93 -9.01 -6.50
CA LYS A 496 8.74 -9.45 -7.21
C LYS A 496 8.50 -10.96 -7.03
N ASP A 497 9.52 -11.78 -7.18
CA ASP A 497 9.46 -13.24 -6.96
C ASP A 497 9.06 -13.61 -5.53
N ARG A 498 9.28 -12.70 -4.57
CA ARG A 498 8.90 -12.85 -3.15
C ARG A 498 7.60 -12.10 -2.80
N GLY A 499 6.85 -11.71 -3.82
CA GLY A 499 5.54 -11.07 -3.68
C GLY A 499 5.59 -9.64 -3.16
N VAL A 500 6.66 -8.89 -3.46
CA VAL A 500 6.77 -7.45 -3.16
C VAL A 500 6.96 -6.70 -4.48
N LEU A 501 5.97 -5.88 -4.86
CA LEU A 501 6.01 -5.15 -6.12
C LEU A 501 6.54 -3.74 -5.87
N VAL A 502 7.66 -3.40 -6.51
CA VAL A 502 8.29 -2.07 -6.48
C VAL A 502 8.54 -1.60 -7.91
N SER A 503 8.70 -0.30 -8.12
CA SER A 503 9.02 0.22 -9.44
C SER A 503 10.53 0.23 -9.67
N TYR A 504 10.97 -0.37 -10.76
CA TYR A 504 12.38 -0.39 -11.18
C TYR A 504 12.54 -0.54 -12.70
N GLN A 505 11.54 -1.12 -13.38
CA GLN A 505 11.58 -1.46 -14.81
C GLN A 505 11.46 -0.25 -15.77
N SER A 506 11.27 0.97 -15.26
CA SER A 506 11.28 2.16 -16.12
C SER A 506 12.71 2.46 -16.57
N GLY A 507 12.91 2.86 -17.83
CA GLY A 507 14.25 3.14 -18.37
C GLY A 507 15.08 4.08 -17.49
N TYR A 508 14.48 5.20 -17.04
CA TYR A 508 15.17 6.16 -16.17
C TYR A 508 15.58 5.58 -14.80
N LEU A 509 14.86 4.58 -14.28
CA LEU A 509 15.17 3.90 -13.01
C LEU A 509 16.32 2.91 -13.21
N LEU A 510 16.27 2.11 -14.26
CA LEU A 510 17.36 1.18 -14.61
C LEU A 510 18.66 1.94 -14.89
N GLU A 511 18.61 3.01 -15.67
CA GLU A 511 19.76 3.86 -15.99
C GLU A 511 20.42 4.47 -14.74
N ARG A 512 19.62 4.81 -13.73
CA ARG A 512 20.09 5.43 -12.48
C ARG A 512 20.35 4.43 -11.36
N ASN A 513 20.07 3.15 -11.60
CA ASN A 513 20.13 2.08 -10.61
C ASN A 513 19.20 2.33 -9.39
N TRP A 514 17.95 2.70 -9.65
CA TRP A 514 16.98 3.10 -8.64
C TRP A 514 15.80 2.13 -8.51
N ILE A 515 15.28 2.05 -7.28
CA ILE A 515 14.02 1.35 -6.96
C ILE A 515 13.08 2.34 -6.27
N GLN A 516 11.79 2.28 -6.57
CA GLN A 516 10.77 3.09 -5.91
C GLN A 516 9.75 2.23 -5.18
N ALA A 517 9.48 2.59 -3.93
CA ALA A 517 8.40 2.06 -3.14
C ALA A 517 7.40 3.19 -2.83
N CYS A 518 6.13 2.93 -3.10
CA CYS A 518 5.07 3.93 -3.05
C CYS A 518 3.92 3.51 -2.13
N ARG A 519 3.27 4.52 -1.54
CA ARG A 519 2.02 4.40 -0.79
C ARG A 519 0.95 5.31 -1.39
N LEU A 520 0.38 4.86 -2.52
CA LEU A 520 -0.63 5.62 -3.27
C LEU A 520 -2.04 5.02 -3.21
N GLY A 521 -2.17 3.70 -3.05
CA GLY A 521 -3.47 3.00 -3.03
C GLY A 521 -4.26 3.13 -1.74
N ALA A 522 -5.44 2.50 -1.72
CA ALA A 522 -6.38 2.52 -0.60
C ALA A 522 -5.85 1.75 0.63
N GLU A 523 -5.22 0.60 0.42
CA GLU A 523 -4.81 -0.29 1.50
C GLU A 523 -3.46 0.07 2.11
N SER A 524 -3.31 -0.31 3.38
CA SER A 524 -2.08 -0.17 4.14
C SER A 524 -1.29 -1.45 4.19
N LYS A 525 -0.25 -1.54 3.35
CA LYS A 525 0.77 -2.57 3.49
C LYS A 525 1.94 -2.04 4.33
N PRO A 526 2.30 -2.72 5.42
CA PRO A 526 3.35 -2.25 6.31
C PRO A 526 4.73 -2.55 5.66
N PRO A 527 5.74 -1.67 5.82
CA PRO A 527 6.98 -1.70 5.01
C PRO A 527 7.97 -2.81 5.40
N GLU A 528 7.77 -3.52 6.50
CA GLU A 528 8.73 -4.42 7.16
C GLU A 528 9.12 -5.57 6.23
N LYS A 529 8.18 -6.11 5.44
CA LYS A 529 8.48 -7.17 4.47
C LYS A 529 9.47 -6.69 3.42
N LEU A 530 9.27 -5.49 2.87
CA LEU A 530 10.16 -4.87 1.88
C LEU A 530 11.54 -4.62 2.51
N VAL A 531 11.59 -3.94 3.65
CA VAL A 531 12.84 -3.60 4.35
C VAL A 531 13.65 -4.86 4.68
N ARG A 532 13.01 -5.89 5.24
CA ARG A 532 13.69 -7.15 5.60
C ARG A 532 14.30 -7.84 4.38
N LEU A 533 13.59 -7.85 3.25
CA LEU A 533 14.12 -8.43 2.01
C LEU A 533 15.29 -7.60 1.46
N LEU A 534 15.17 -6.28 1.44
CA LEU A 534 16.26 -5.37 1.06
C LEU A 534 17.50 -5.58 1.95
N LYS A 535 17.33 -5.72 3.27
CA LYS A 535 18.42 -6.01 4.20
C LYS A 535 19.17 -7.28 3.81
N LYS A 536 18.44 -8.38 3.55
CA LYS A 536 19.05 -9.66 3.14
C LYS A 536 19.79 -9.56 1.80
N MET A 537 19.28 -8.75 0.87
CA MET A 537 19.84 -8.62 -0.48
C MET A 537 21.03 -7.67 -0.56
N ILE A 538 21.03 -6.60 0.24
CA ILE A 538 22.05 -5.54 0.19
C ILE A 538 23.15 -5.74 1.23
N GLN A 539 22.81 -6.33 2.38
CA GLN A 539 23.74 -6.68 3.45
C GLN A 539 23.69 -8.20 3.66
N PRO A 540 24.33 -9.01 2.79
CA PRO A 540 24.48 -10.43 3.09
C PRO A 540 25.23 -10.53 4.41
N SER A 541 24.59 -11.11 5.42
CA SER A 541 25.18 -11.37 6.72
C SER A 541 26.57 -11.96 6.51
N LEU A 542 27.58 -11.31 7.09
CA LEU A 542 28.92 -11.86 7.26
C LEU A 542 28.74 -13.26 7.88
N SER A 543 28.76 -14.29 7.03
CA SER A 543 28.84 -15.66 7.51
C SER A 543 30.19 -15.76 8.20
N LEU A 544 30.11 -15.92 9.52
CA LEU A 544 31.20 -16.18 10.43
C LEU A 544 32.12 -17.27 9.85
N GLU A 545 33.24 -16.86 9.26
CA GLU A 545 34.44 -17.69 9.23
C GLU A 545 35.04 -17.65 10.63
N HIS A 546 34.67 -18.59 11.49
CA HIS A 546 35.48 -19.04 12.63
C HIS A 546 35.22 -20.52 12.92
#